data_AF-A0A0B7NQL0-F1
#
_entry.id   AF-A0A0B7NQL0-F1
#
_cell.length_a   1.000
_cell.length_b   1.000
_cell.length_c   1.000
_cell.angle_alpha   90.00
_cell.angle_beta   90.00
_cell.angle_gamma   90.00
#
_symmetry.space_group_name_H-M   'P 1'
#
loop_
_entity.id
_entity.type
_entity.pdbx_description
1 polymer ?
#
loop_
_entity_poly.entity_id
_entity_poly.type
_entity_poly.pdbx_seq_one_letter_code
_entity_poly.pdbx_strand_id
1 'polypeptide(L)'
;MPPISNILNADNKDEMVSIKKAKTTAEAITRLYGIQSSSDHESSSNSTTSSQFKMIEGVLNSINLKAYTMFPNTKDECYSISTDVQLPRIMMACEERGINVVPCVSSENNNNIDNTTKTEVNNDYIQYLISTNKINTTPLLTDKYTEITENQLELLNEDWNFGFHLRAVSAQLLAGCLLVEKNEVLLVNCIELYSRSKHQDIHSERFDSASSNSSAPIGDELYETIKISNIDRDNSHNKLIIGSKIFSGLVTSSLRLDSENQKPELGPSTYFFHPTSTTKLFVSSSSIKRANALLAKKSTQINNFDKFAQLRQLRSNFTIPTTYCFSRCSSRFTDNVHMRPYTIFTAFCAEEGDEFSDVKLGSSIMRFMATVMFNQERTFSCKQFALIAPPLEKKTYVYLQYKKILELGSVNDTITIFGNLALENILFGIAEKITPPLKELNNKASKKILQRMK
;
A
#
# COMPACT_ATOMS: atom_id res chain seq x y z
N MET A 1 56.01 28.90 -8.40
CA MET A 1 55.15 27.70 -8.28
C MET A 1 54.49 27.45 -9.63
N PRO A 2 54.45 26.21 -10.15
CA PRO A 2 53.79 25.91 -11.41
C PRO A 2 52.25 25.87 -11.24
N PRO A 3 51.47 25.99 -12.34
CA PRO A 3 50.01 25.94 -12.27
C PRO A 3 49.50 24.53 -11.94
N ILE A 4 48.38 24.47 -11.21
CA ILE A 4 47.71 23.26 -10.69
C ILE A 4 47.21 22.30 -11.80
N SER A 5 47.29 22.67 -13.08
CA SER A 5 46.77 21.87 -14.18
C SER A 5 47.59 20.63 -14.58
N ASN A 6 48.70 20.31 -13.90
CA ASN A 6 49.60 19.20 -14.28
C ASN A 6 49.72 18.09 -13.22
N ILE A 7 48.62 17.74 -12.55
CA ILE A 7 48.55 16.54 -11.72
C ILE A 7 47.32 15.77 -12.19
N LEU A 8 47.53 14.81 -13.11
CA LEU A 8 46.75 13.58 -13.33
C LEU A 8 47.21 12.98 -14.68
N ASN A 9 47.99 11.90 -14.60
CA ASN A 9 48.32 11.07 -15.76
C ASN A 9 47.11 10.21 -16.17
N ALA A 10 47.12 9.88 -17.46
CA ALA A 10 46.03 9.31 -18.23
C ALA A 10 45.56 7.93 -17.75
N ASP A 11 44.37 7.89 -17.13
CA ASP A 11 43.40 6.80 -17.19
C ASP A 11 42.11 7.28 -16.51
N ASN A 12 41.32 8.11 -17.20
CA ASN A 12 39.88 8.32 -16.95
C ASN A 12 39.31 9.41 -17.87
N LYS A 13 39.06 9.06 -19.14
CA LYS A 13 38.39 9.96 -20.09
C LYS A 13 36.96 10.29 -19.67
N ASP A 14 36.25 9.35 -19.05
CA ASP A 14 34.86 9.55 -18.62
C ASP A 14 34.74 10.47 -17.39
N GLU A 15 35.74 10.46 -16.51
CA GLU A 15 35.80 11.36 -15.34
C GLU A 15 36.11 12.81 -15.76
N MET A 16 37.00 12.98 -16.75
CA MET A 16 37.28 14.29 -17.37
C MET A 16 36.06 14.91 -18.06
N VAL A 17 35.18 14.07 -18.64
CA VAL A 17 33.90 14.52 -19.24
C VAL A 17 32.92 14.99 -18.16
N SER A 18 32.84 14.29 -17.02
CA SER A 18 32.00 14.69 -15.88
C SER A 18 32.48 15.98 -15.21
N ILE A 19 33.80 16.16 -15.05
CA ILE A 19 34.39 17.39 -14.49
C ILE A 19 34.16 18.57 -15.44
N LYS A 20 34.30 18.39 -16.76
CA LYS A 20 33.98 19.45 -17.73
C LYS A 20 32.50 19.84 -17.68
N LYS A 21 31.58 18.88 -17.62
CA LYS A 21 30.14 19.15 -17.48
C LYS A 21 29.82 19.90 -16.18
N ALA A 22 30.37 19.46 -15.05
CA ALA A 22 30.18 20.14 -13.77
C ALA A 22 30.72 21.58 -13.76
N LYS A 23 31.89 21.81 -14.37
CA LYS A 23 32.47 23.15 -14.53
C LYS A 23 31.62 24.04 -15.42
N THR A 24 31.12 23.53 -16.55
CA THR A 24 30.22 24.28 -17.45
C THR A 24 28.89 24.62 -16.75
N THR A 25 28.34 23.71 -15.95
CA THR A 25 27.13 23.95 -15.15
C THR A 25 27.36 24.99 -14.06
N ALA A 26 28.49 24.92 -13.34
CA ALA A 26 28.86 25.91 -12.33
C ALA A 26 29.09 27.30 -12.94
N GLU A 27 29.78 27.40 -14.09
CA GLU A 27 29.98 28.66 -14.81
C GLU A 27 28.67 29.23 -15.36
N ALA A 28 27.74 28.38 -15.81
CA ALA A 28 26.40 28.79 -16.24
C ALA A 28 25.57 29.34 -15.06
N ILE A 29 25.67 28.72 -13.88
CA ILE A 29 25.04 29.17 -12.64
C ILE A 29 25.64 30.53 -12.23
N THR A 30 26.96 30.68 -12.19
CA THR A 30 27.62 31.96 -11.84
C THR A 30 27.23 33.09 -12.79
N ARG A 31 27.06 32.80 -14.10
CA ARG A 31 26.55 33.79 -15.08
C ARG A 31 25.07 34.12 -14.89
N LEU A 32 24.24 33.13 -14.57
CA LEU A 32 22.80 33.32 -14.34
C LEU A 32 22.50 34.15 -13.10
N TYR A 33 23.36 34.08 -12.07
CA TYR A 33 23.15 34.78 -10.80
C TYR A 33 24.00 36.04 -10.61
N GLY A 34 24.71 36.49 -11.66
CA GLY A 34 25.26 37.86 -11.72
C GLY A 34 26.27 38.21 -10.63
N ILE A 35 27.13 37.28 -10.21
CA ILE A 35 28.20 37.59 -9.26
C ILE A 35 29.34 38.27 -10.01
N GLN A 36 29.27 39.60 -10.16
CA GLN A 36 30.43 40.43 -10.49
C GLN A 36 31.10 40.89 -9.19
N SER A 37 32.42 40.73 -9.10
CA SER A 37 33.23 41.39 -8.07
C SER A 37 33.33 42.88 -8.40
N SER A 38 32.56 43.73 -7.72
CA SER A 38 32.82 45.16 -7.65
C SER A 38 32.98 45.56 -6.19
N SER A 39 34.17 46.05 -5.84
CA SER A 39 34.44 46.79 -4.62
C SER A 39 33.62 48.08 -4.61
N ASP A 40 33.19 48.48 -3.40
CA ASP A 40 32.62 49.78 -3.03
C ASP A 40 31.08 49.90 -3.04
N HIS A 41 30.44 49.51 -1.93
CA HIS A 41 29.72 50.41 -1.01
C HIS A 41 28.99 49.62 0.09
N GLU A 42 29.13 50.09 1.33
CA GLU A 42 28.49 49.53 2.52
C GLU A 42 26.97 49.78 2.59
N SER A 43 26.29 48.81 3.21
CA SER A 43 25.02 48.86 3.95
C SER A 43 23.75 48.28 3.29
N SER A 44 23.16 47.34 4.04
CA SER A 44 21.84 46.69 3.93
C SER A 44 21.68 45.49 2.95
N SER A 45 21.76 44.26 3.49
CA SER A 45 20.92 43.09 3.12
C SER A 45 21.48 41.75 3.66
N ASN A 46 21.28 41.45 4.96
CA ASN A 46 21.71 40.15 5.53
C ASN A 46 20.72 38.99 5.29
N SER A 47 19.51 39.24 4.76
CA SER A 47 18.50 38.18 4.56
C SER A 47 18.55 37.52 3.17
N THR A 48 19.06 38.21 2.15
CA THR A 48 19.05 37.72 0.76
C THR A 48 20.20 36.76 0.48
N THR A 49 21.37 36.98 1.11
CA THR A 49 22.57 36.13 0.98
C THR A 49 22.38 34.76 1.61
N SER A 50 21.71 34.66 2.76
CA SER A 50 21.47 33.36 3.44
C SER A 50 20.57 32.42 2.62
N SER A 51 19.56 32.96 1.92
CA SER A 51 18.67 32.18 1.06
C SER A 51 19.39 31.63 -0.18
N GLN A 52 20.24 32.45 -0.80
CA GLN A 52 21.03 32.06 -1.96
C GLN A 52 22.10 31.00 -1.62
N PHE A 53 22.75 31.13 -0.46
CA PHE A 53 23.70 30.12 0.02
C PHE A 53 23.03 28.76 0.27
N LYS A 54 21.84 28.75 0.89
CA LYS A 54 21.07 27.51 1.12
C LYS A 54 20.62 26.83 -0.18
N MET A 55 20.28 27.62 -1.21
CA MET A 55 19.92 27.09 -2.52
C MET A 55 21.12 26.44 -3.22
N ILE A 56 22.29 27.08 -3.19
CA ILE A 56 23.53 26.53 -3.77
C ILE A 56 23.95 25.26 -3.03
N GLU A 57 23.86 25.24 -1.70
CA GLU A 57 24.14 24.07 -0.87
C GLU A 57 23.23 22.88 -1.20
N GLY A 58 21.92 23.12 -1.39
CA GLY A 58 20.98 22.10 -1.84
C GLY A 58 21.32 21.50 -3.20
N VAL A 59 21.76 22.33 -4.15
CA VAL A 59 22.20 21.87 -5.47
C VAL A 59 23.49 21.04 -5.36
N LEU A 60 24.50 21.52 -4.62
CA LEU A 60 25.76 20.79 -4.43
C LEU A 60 25.55 19.42 -3.78
N ASN A 61 24.69 19.34 -2.76
CA ASN A 61 24.36 18.08 -2.08
C ASN A 61 23.63 17.10 -3.01
N SER A 62 22.75 17.59 -3.89
CA SER A 62 22.03 16.74 -4.87
C SER A 62 22.95 16.06 -5.90
N ILE A 63 24.17 16.57 -6.09
CA ILE A 63 25.19 16.02 -7.01
C ILE A 63 26.44 15.52 -6.28
N ASN A 64 26.35 15.29 -4.96
CA ASN A 64 27.40 14.74 -4.10
C ASN A 64 28.71 15.55 -4.11
N LEU A 65 28.60 16.89 -4.13
CA LEU A 65 29.72 17.83 -4.00
C LEU A 65 29.62 18.58 -2.67
N LYS A 66 30.77 18.82 -2.03
CA LYS A 66 30.90 19.65 -0.82
C LYS A 66 31.74 20.88 -1.09
N ALA A 67 31.28 22.02 -0.59
CA ALA A 67 32.03 23.26 -0.58
C ALA A 67 32.99 23.30 0.62
N TYR A 68 34.18 23.85 0.41
CA TYR A 68 35.17 24.11 1.44
C TYR A 68 35.91 25.40 1.12
N THR A 69 36.42 26.05 2.17
CA THR A 69 37.23 27.27 2.05
C THR A 69 38.68 26.94 2.35
N MET A 70 39.57 27.34 1.45
CA MET A 70 41.01 27.28 1.65
C MET A 70 41.53 28.65 2.07
N PHE A 71 42.34 28.67 3.11
CA PHE A 71 43.06 29.83 3.61
C PHE A 71 44.55 29.65 3.30
N PRO A 72 45.00 29.98 2.09
CA PRO A 72 46.42 30.13 1.83
C PRO A 72 47.00 31.25 2.71
N ASN A 73 48.30 31.22 3.03
CA ASN A 73 48.94 32.26 3.85
C ASN A 73 48.92 33.67 3.24
N THR A 74 48.46 33.79 1.99
CA THR A 74 48.05 35.04 1.34
C THR A 74 46.61 35.31 1.76
N LYS A 75 46.30 36.48 2.33
CA LYS A 75 45.02 36.86 2.97
C LYS A 75 43.72 36.71 2.14
N ASP A 76 43.76 36.02 1.01
CA ASP A 76 42.67 35.79 0.08
C ASP A 76 42.03 34.41 0.32
N GLU A 77 40.75 34.40 0.66
CA GLU A 77 39.95 33.19 0.79
C GLU A 77 39.67 32.59 -0.60
N CYS A 78 39.91 31.30 -0.77
CA CYS A 78 39.56 30.57 -1.98
C CYS A 78 38.45 29.55 -1.70
N TYR A 79 37.30 29.73 -2.35
CA TYR A 79 36.18 28.78 -2.30
C TYR A 79 36.40 27.68 -3.34
N SER A 80 36.20 26.42 -2.95
CA SER A 80 36.31 25.28 -3.85
C SER A 80 35.29 24.20 -3.52
N ILE A 81 35.06 23.32 -4.49
CA ILE A 81 34.10 22.21 -4.40
C ILE A 81 34.80 20.90 -4.75
N SER A 82 34.49 19.82 -4.03
CA SER A 82 34.98 18.48 -4.35
C SER A 82 33.97 17.41 -3.92
N THR A 83 34.11 16.20 -4.42
CA THR A 83 33.27 15.08 -3.97
C THR A 83 33.68 14.62 -2.56
N ASP A 84 32.79 13.93 -1.86
CA ASP A 84 33.08 13.32 -0.57
C ASP A 84 34.26 12.35 -0.57
N VAL A 85 34.52 11.72 -1.72
CA VAL A 85 35.64 10.80 -1.91
C VAL A 85 36.96 11.55 -2.06
N GLN A 86 36.95 12.76 -2.64
CA GLN A 86 38.15 13.55 -2.91
C GLN A 86 38.52 14.49 -1.74
N LEU A 87 37.54 14.96 -0.97
CA LEU A 87 37.76 15.95 0.09
C LEU A 87 38.84 15.53 1.11
N PRO A 88 38.87 14.29 1.63
CA PRO A 88 39.92 13.88 2.57
C PRO A 88 41.33 13.94 1.97
N ARG A 89 41.47 13.62 0.67
CA ARG A 89 42.77 13.67 -0.03
C ARG A 89 43.24 15.10 -0.23
N ILE A 90 42.31 16.01 -0.52
CA ILE A 90 42.59 17.44 -0.69
C ILE A 90 42.98 18.06 0.65
N MET A 91 42.23 17.78 1.71
CA MET A 91 42.53 18.28 3.06
C MET A 91 43.93 17.87 3.51
N MET A 92 44.28 16.58 3.32
CA MET A 92 45.62 16.06 3.62
C MET A 92 46.72 16.78 2.83
N ALA A 93 46.53 16.95 1.50
CA ALA A 93 47.51 17.64 0.65
C ALA A 93 47.65 19.14 0.96
N CYS A 94 46.60 19.79 1.45
CA CYS A 94 46.61 21.18 1.88
C CYS A 94 47.29 21.35 3.25
N GLU A 95 47.03 20.44 4.19
CA GLU A 95 47.66 20.42 5.51
C GLU A 95 49.19 20.27 5.40
N GLU A 96 49.67 19.37 4.54
CA GLU A 96 51.09 19.19 4.23
C GLU A 96 51.77 20.48 3.70
N ARG A 97 50.98 21.41 3.16
CA ARG A 97 51.46 22.68 2.60
C ARG A 97 51.19 23.88 3.53
N GLY A 98 50.70 23.63 4.74
CA GLY A 98 50.31 24.69 5.68
C GLY A 98 49.14 25.55 5.18
N ILE A 99 48.27 25.00 4.33
CA ILE A 99 47.04 25.64 3.88
C ILE A 99 45.92 25.13 4.79
N ASN A 100 45.29 26.04 5.53
CA ASN A 100 44.16 25.65 6.36
C ASN A 100 42.93 25.44 5.47
N VAL A 101 42.30 24.28 5.60
CA VAL A 101 41.06 23.94 4.88
C VAL A 101 39.95 23.78 5.89
N VAL A 102 38.96 24.64 5.79
CA VAL A 102 37.78 24.59 6.64
C VAL A 102 36.63 24.12 5.76
N PRO A 103 36.05 22.93 6.01
CA PRO A 103 34.77 22.57 5.41
C PRO A 103 33.79 23.69 5.73
N CYS A 104 32.94 24.11 4.78
CA CYS A 104 31.88 25.04 5.10
C CYS A 104 30.86 24.29 5.98
N VAL A 105 31.13 24.23 7.29
CA VAL A 105 30.27 23.57 8.26
C VAL A 105 29.04 24.45 8.42
N SER A 106 27.87 23.92 8.12
CA SER A 106 26.62 24.55 8.51
C SER A 106 26.66 24.73 10.04
N SER A 107 26.28 25.90 10.54
CA SER A 107 26.19 26.14 11.97
C SER A 107 25.14 25.20 12.56
N GLU A 108 25.61 24.06 13.08
CA GLU A 108 24.81 23.12 13.85
C GLU A 108 24.39 23.80 15.16
N ASN A 109 23.22 24.43 15.12
CA ASN A 109 22.43 24.61 16.33
C ASN A 109 22.09 23.19 16.84
N ASN A 110 22.66 22.85 18.00
CA ASN A 110 22.31 21.71 18.85
C ASN A 110 20.85 21.81 19.34
N ASN A 111 19.89 21.65 18.44
CA ASN A 111 18.53 21.23 18.70
C ASN A 111 18.04 20.49 17.47
N ASN A 112 17.71 19.21 17.65
CA ASN A 112 17.01 18.31 16.71
C ASN A 112 16.22 19.06 15.63
N ILE A 113 16.75 19.13 14.42
CA ILE A 113 15.98 19.44 13.22
C ILE A 113 16.39 18.47 12.13
N ASP A 114 15.43 17.61 11.79
CA ASP A 114 15.40 16.64 10.72
C ASP A 114 15.84 17.21 9.37
N ASN A 115 16.72 16.47 8.70
CA ASN A 115 16.84 16.49 7.25
C ASN A 115 15.73 15.64 6.65
N THR A 116 14.64 16.26 6.19
CA THR A 116 14.02 15.94 4.90
C THR A 116 13.01 17.01 4.51
N THR A 117 13.42 17.98 3.68
CA THR A 117 12.48 18.76 2.86
C THR A 117 12.06 17.95 1.64
N LYS A 118 11.39 16.81 1.89
CA LYS A 118 10.21 16.48 1.09
C LYS A 118 9.07 17.23 1.73
N THR A 119 8.17 17.79 0.94
CA THR A 119 6.98 18.49 1.42
C THR A 119 6.18 17.51 2.29
N GLU A 120 6.45 17.46 3.59
CA GLU A 120 5.61 16.80 4.58
C GLU A 120 4.26 17.48 4.44
N VAL A 121 3.32 16.80 3.78
CA VAL A 121 1.91 17.04 4.07
C VAL A 121 1.80 16.74 5.54
N ASN A 122 1.76 17.85 6.27
CA ASN A 122 1.81 17.95 7.71
C ASN A 122 1.03 16.79 8.32
N ASN A 123 1.68 15.91 9.09
CA ASN A 123 0.97 14.92 9.91
C ASN A 123 -0.12 15.67 10.71
N ASP A 124 0.18 16.90 11.11
CA ASP A 124 -0.74 17.86 11.71
C ASP A 124 -2.00 18.14 10.88
N TYR A 125 -1.94 18.17 9.54
CA TYR A 125 -3.12 18.40 8.69
C TYR A 125 -4.03 17.17 8.61
N ILE A 126 -3.46 15.98 8.46
CA ILE A 126 -4.25 14.73 8.51
C ILE A 126 -4.83 14.55 9.91
N GLN A 127 -4.03 14.76 10.95
CA GLN A 127 -4.50 14.74 12.34
C GLN A 127 -5.53 15.84 12.60
N TYR A 128 -5.40 17.02 12.00
CA TYR A 128 -6.39 18.10 12.04
C TYR A 128 -7.70 17.66 11.38
N LEU A 129 -7.67 17.07 10.19
CA LEU A 129 -8.87 16.57 9.50
C LEU A 129 -9.56 15.45 10.30
N ILE A 130 -8.78 14.59 10.97
CA ILE A 130 -9.30 13.52 11.81
C ILE A 130 -9.87 14.07 13.14
N SER A 131 -9.22 15.08 13.73
CA SER A 131 -9.58 15.65 15.05
C SER A 131 -10.67 16.72 15.01
N THR A 132 -10.81 17.44 13.90
CA THR A 132 -11.90 18.42 13.70
C THR A 132 -13.22 17.76 13.31
N ASN A 133 -13.19 16.46 13.03
CA ASN A 133 -14.38 15.67 12.79
C ASN A 133 -15.13 15.37 14.08
N LYS A 134 -16.47 15.44 14.06
CA LYS A 134 -17.29 15.04 15.23
C LYS A 134 -17.48 13.54 15.35
N ILE A 135 -16.91 12.78 14.42
CA ILE A 135 -16.82 11.32 14.49
C ILE A 135 -15.85 10.97 15.64
N ASN A 136 -16.22 10.03 16.50
CA ASN A 136 -15.32 9.45 17.49
C ASN A 136 -14.22 8.64 16.79
N THR A 137 -13.19 9.35 16.35
CA THR A 137 -12.01 8.82 15.69
C THR A 137 -10.92 8.44 16.68
N THR A 138 -11.20 8.36 17.99
CA THR A 138 -10.18 8.07 19.02
C THR A 138 -9.26 6.90 18.67
N PRO A 139 -9.75 5.75 18.14
CA PRO A 139 -8.85 4.67 17.71
C PRO A 139 -7.92 5.04 16.55
N LEU A 140 -8.35 5.92 15.63
CA LEU A 140 -7.57 6.43 14.51
C LEU A 140 -6.58 7.51 14.96
N LEU A 141 -6.98 8.37 15.90
CA LEU A 141 -6.13 9.42 16.50
C LEU A 141 -4.95 8.87 17.29
N THR A 142 -5.04 7.62 17.78
CA THR A 142 -3.90 6.97 18.45
C THR A 142 -2.83 6.43 17.51
N ASP A 143 -3.09 6.38 16.19
CA ASP A 143 -2.12 5.91 15.21
C ASP A 143 -1.50 7.09 14.44
N LYS A 144 -0.26 6.92 14.02
CA LYS A 144 0.43 7.90 13.17
C LYS A 144 0.31 7.47 11.73
N TYR A 145 -0.04 8.41 10.86
CA TYR A 145 -0.15 8.19 9.43
C TYR A 145 1.01 8.88 8.72
N THR A 146 1.62 8.19 7.77
CA THR A 146 2.68 8.72 6.92
C THR A 146 2.32 8.46 5.47
N GLU A 147 2.64 9.39 4.58
CA GLU A 147 2.50 9.15 3.15
C GLU A 147 3.34 7.92 2.77
N ILE A 148 2.85 7.12 1.84
CA ILE A 148 3.52 5.90 1.42
C ILE A 148 4.93 6.22 0.89
N THR A 149 5.92 5.45 1.35
CA THR A 149 7.34 5.64 1.01
C THR A 149 7.75 4.80 -0.19
N GLU A 150 8.88 5.13 -0.82
CA GLU A 150 9.40 4.36 -1.97
C GLU A 150 9.62 2.89 -1.62
N ASN A 151 10.25 2.59 -0.48
CA ASN A 151 10.46 1.21 -0.02
C ASN A 151 9.13 0.43 0.14
N GLN A 152 8.05 1.11 0.51
CA GLN A 152 6.72 0.50 0.60
C GLN A 152 6.09 0.30 -0.77
N LEU A 153 6.29 1.24 -1.70
CA LEU A 153 5.86 1.09 -3.10
C LEU A 153 6.59 -0.08 -3.77
N GLU A 154 7.90 -0.21 -3.58
CA GLU A 154 8.71 -1.34 -4.03
C GLU A 154 8.16 -2.66 -3.46
N LEU A 155 7.92 -2.72 -2.14
CA LEU A 155 7.35 -3.89 -1.46
C LEU A 155 5.98 -4.30 -2.05
N LEU A 156 5.11 -3.33 -2.37
CA LEU A 156 3.80 -3.61 -2.99
C LEU A 156 3.91 -4.11 -4.45
N ASN A 157 5.08 -3.96 -5.08
CA ASN A 157 5.34 -4.37 -6.45
C ASN A 157 6.33 -5.53 -6.57
N GLU A 158 6.72 -6.16 -5.45
CA GLU A 158 7.52 -7.39 -5.47
C GLU A 158 6.74 -8.57 -6.09
N ASP A 159 7.45 -9.41 -6.85
CA ASP A 159 6.83 -10.52 -7.58
C ASP A 159 6.34 -11.64 -6.63
N TRP A 160 5.03 -11.83 -6.64
CA TRP A 160 4.34 -12.87 -5.87
C TRP A 160 4.64 -14.31 -6.31
N ASN A 161 5.27 -14.53 -7.47
CA ASN A 161 5.75 -15.87 -7.88
C ASN A 161 6.79 -16.40 -6.89
N PHE A 162 7.63 -15.49 -6.39
CA PHE A 162 8.74 -15.83 -5.50
C PHE A 162 8.42 -15.53 -4.02
N GLY A 163 7.32 -14.82 -3.76
CA GLY A 163 6.89 -14.44 -2.41
C GLY A 163 5.38 -14.51 -2.21
N PHE A 164 4.79 -15.70 -2.09
CA PHE A 164 3.34 -15.83 -1.86
C PHE A 164 2.84 -15.14 -0.58
N HIS A 165 3.70 -15.05 0.45
CA HIS A 165 3.42 -14.34 1.70
C HIS A 165 3.24 -12.82 1.51
N LEU A 166 3.76 -12.25 0.42
CA LEU A 166 3.63 -10.83 0.10
C LEU A 166 2.16 -10.41 -0.07
N ARG A 167 1.26 -11.34 -0.41
CA ARG A 167 -0.19 -11.07 -0.42
C ARG A 167 -0.70 -10.62 0.95
N ALA A 168 -0.31 -11.33 2.00
CA ALA A 168 -0.69 -11.03 3.37
C ALA A 168 -0.04 -9.74 3.84
N VAL A 169 1.24 -9.53 3.48
CA VAL A 169 1.99 -8.29 3.78
C VAL A 169 1.32 -7.07 3.14
N SER A 170 1.05 -7.10 1.83
CA SER A 170 0.42 -6.01 1.09
C SER A 170 -1.00 -5.73 1.59
N ALA A 171 -1.78 -6.78 1.87
CA ALA A 171 -3.14 -6.60 2.39
C ALA A 171 -3.11 -5.95 3.78
N GLN A 172 -2.17 -6.36 4.64
CA GLN A 172 -1.99 -5.79 5.97
C GLN A 172 -1.49 -4.34 5.92
N LEU A 173 -0.60 -4.01 4.99
CA LEU A 173 -0.08 -2.66 4.82
C LEU A 173 -1.17 -1.68 4.39
N LEU A 174 -2.03 -2.11 3.45
CA LEU A 174 -3.11 -1.27 2.90
C LEU A 174 -4.37 -1.24 3.78
N ALA A 175 -4.61 -2.24 4.62
CA ALA A 175 -5.75 -2.20 5.53
C ALA A 175 -5.59 -1.10 6.59
N GLY A 176 -6.55 -0.19 6.64
CA GLY A 176 -6.53 0.98 7.51
C GLY A 176 -5.79 2.18 6.94
N CYS A 177 -5.36 2.15 5.68
CA CYS A 177 -4.77 3.31 5.02
C CYS A 177 -5.82 4.42 4.80
N LEU A 178 -5.34 5.65 4.60
CA LEU A 178 -6.16 6.79 4.19
C LEU A 178 -5.87 7.12 2.73
N LEU A 179 -6.93 7.37 1.98
CA LEU A 179 -6.87 7.99 0.67
C LEU A 179 -7.28 9.44 0.81
N VAL A 180 -6.45 10.35 0.33
CA VAL A 180 -6.67 11.79 0.48
C VAL A 180 -6.69 12.44 -0.89
N GLU A 181 -7.84 13.01 -1.24
CA GLU A 181 -8.06 13.74 -2.49
C GLU A 181 -8.54 15.14 -2.14
N LYS A 182 -7.65 16.14 -2.27
CA LYS A 182 -7.90 17.53 -1.83
C LYS A 182 -8.32 17.56 -0.35
N ASN A 183 -9.59 17.84 -0.08
CA ASN A 183 -10.17 17.91 1.26
C ASN A 183 -10.99 16.66 1.63
N GLU A 184 -11.06 15.67 0.73
CA GLU A 184 -11.77 14.41 0.97
C GLU A 184 -10.81 13.38 1.57
N VAL A 185 -11.25 12.68 2.60
CA VAL A 185 -10.45 11.66 3.29
C VAL A 185 -11.28 10.39 3.42
N LEU A 186 -10.79 9.31 2.81
CA LEU A 186 -11.40 7.99 2.89
C LEU A 186 -10.51 7.04 3.68
N LEU A 187 -11.04 6.46 4.76
CA LEU A 187 -10.42 5.33 5.45
C LEU A 187 -10.76 4.02 4.72
N VAL A 188 -9.74 3.26 4.35
CA VAL A 188 -9.88 1.91 3.78
C VAL A 188 -9.99 0.90 4.92
N ASN A 189 -11.22 0.52 5.26
CA ASN A 189 -11.49 -0.41 6.36
C ASN A 189 -11.23 -1.86 5.98
N CYS A 190 -11.45 -2.27 4.74
CA CYS A 190 -11.18 -3.64 4.32
C CYS A 190 -10.77 -3.67 2.86
N ILE A 191 -9.72 -4.45 2.56
CA ILE A 191 -9.19 -4.62 1.22
C ILE A 191 -9.03 -6.10 0.88
N GLU A 192 -9.31 -6.45 -0.37
CA GLU A 192 -9.14 -7.77 -0.95
C GLU A 192 -8.15 -7.71 -2.12
N LEU A 193 -7.08 -8.48 -2.07
CA LEU A 193 -6.07 -8.47 -3.12
C LEU A 193 -6.24 -9.62 -4.10
N TYR A 194 -6.13 -9.30 -5.39
CA TYR A 194 -6.21 -10.20 -6.52
C TYR A 194 -4.91 -10.10 -7.32
N SER A 195 -4.23 -11.21 -7.59
CA SER A 195 -3.02 -11.14 -8.46
C SER A 195 -3.43 -10.72 -9.87
N ARG A 196 -2.56 -10.04 -10.60
CA ARG A 196 -2.76 -9.80 -12.04
C ARG A 196 -2.43 -11.02 -12.90
N SER A 197 -1.67 -11.98 -12.37
CA SER A 197 -1.31 -13.19 -13.08
C SER A 197 -2.36 -14.28 -12.86
N LYS A 198 -3.00 -14.72 -13.95
CA LYS A 198 -3.99 -15.81 -13.92
C LYS A 198 -3.43 -17.12 -13.37
N HIS A 199 -2.14 -17.38 -13.57
CA HIS A 199 -1.47 -18.56 -13.03
C HIS A 199 -1.38 -18.52 -11.49
N GLN A 200 -1.17 -17.33 -10.94
CA GLN A 200 -1.10 -17.11 -9.50
C GLN A 200 -2.48 -16.98 -8.84
N ASP A 201 -3.49 -16.55 -9.60
CA ASP A 201 -4.83 -16.29 -9.11
C ASP A 201 -5.85 -16.42 -10.23
N ILE A 202 -6.73 -17.43 -10.14
CA ILE A 202 -7.80 -17.63 -11.12
C ILE A 202 -8.78 -16.45 -11.22
N HIS A 203 -8.83 -15.61 -10.17
CA HIS A 203 -9.66 -14.42 -10.09
C HIS A 203 -8.92 -13.14 -10.50
N SER A 204 -7.80 -13.26 -11.22
CA SER A 204 -7.04 -12.12 -11.70
C SER A 204 -7.86 -11.15 -12.54
N GLU A 205 -7.53 -9.86 -12.49
CA GLU A 205 -8.12 -8.86 -13.37
C GLU A 205 -7.96 -9.31 -14.83
N ARG A 206 -9.07 -9.29 -15.58
CA ARG A 206 -9.05 -9.61 -17.01
C ARG A 206 -8.74 -8.33 -17.79
N PHE A 207 -7.66 -8.35 -18.55
CA PHE A 207 -7.35 -7.30 -19.51
C PHE A 207 -8.10 -7.61 -20.81
N ASP A 208 -9.34 -7.14 -20.93
CA ASP A 208 -10.00 -7.14 -22.23
C ASP A 208 -9.46 -5.95 -23.02
N SER A 209 -8.91 -6.23 -24.20
CA SER A 209 -8.28 -5.25 -25.09
C SER A 209 -9.20 -4.11 -25.53
N ALA A 210 -10.51 -4.24 -25.29
CA ALA A 210 -11.52 -3.25 -25.61
C ALA A 210 -11.83 -2.26 -24.46
N SER A 211 -11.42 -2.55 -23.21
CA SER A 211 -11.73 -1.69 -22.06
C SER A 211 -10.51 -0.88 -21.62
N SER A 212 -10.56 0.44 -21.76
CA SER A 212 -9.58 1.39 -21.21
C SER A 212 -9.56 1.45 -19.67
N ASN A 213 -10.45 0.71 -18.99
CA ASN A 213 -10.65 0.76 -17.54
C ASN A 213 -9.85 -0.32 -16.80
N SER A 214 -8.53 -0.36 -17.04
CA SER A 214 -7.60 -1.19 -16.27
C SER A 214 -7.19 -0.48 -14.98
N SER A 215 -7.08 -1.22 -13.87
CA SER A 215 -6.48 -0.68 -12.63
C SER A 215 -4.95 -0.67 -12.65
N ALA A 216 -4.32 -1.19 -13.71
CA ALA A 216 -2.86 -1.20 -13.79
C ALA A 216 -2.31 0.23 -13.86
N PRO A 217 -1.24 0.55 -13.10
CA PRO A 217 -0.52 1.81 -13.26
C PRO A 217 0.14 1.85 -14.64
N ILE A 218 0.13 3.04 -15.26
CA ILE A 218 0.78 3.28 -16.55
C ILE A 218 2.04 4.14 -16.44
N GLY A 219 2.30 4.70 -15.24
CA GLY A 219 3.50 5.51 -14.94
C GLY A 219 3.25 7.01 -14.92
N ASP A 220 2.03 7.45 -15.27
CA ASP A 220 1.65 8.87 -15.30
C ASP A 220 0.90 9.31 -14.02
N GLU A 221 0.83 8.42 -13.04
CA GLU A 221 0.20 8.65 -11.74
C GLU A 221 1.16 9.29 -10.72
N LEU A 222 0.63 9.86 -9.63
CA LEU A 222 1.44 10.39 -8.51
C LEU A 222 2.45 9.36 -7.98
N TYR A 223 2.04 8.08 -7.96
CA TYR A 223 2.91 6.95 -7.64
C TYR A 223 3.09 6.13 -8.92
N GLU A 224 4.26 6.16 -9.54
CA GLU A 224 4.51 5.49 -10.84
C GLU A 224 4.15 3.99 -10.86
N THR A 225 4.12 3.36 -9.69
CA THR A 225 3.88 1.92 -9.52
C THR A 225 2.55 1.59 -8.85
N ILE A 226 1.72 2.59 -8.51
CA ILE A 226 0.41 2.42 -7.90
C ILE A 226 -0.61 3.35 -8.56
N LYS A 227 -1.75 2.80 -8.96
CA LYS A 227 -2.91 3.54 -9.45
C LYS A 227 -4.08 3.41 -8.50
N ILE A 228 -4.70 4.52 -8.14
CA ILE A 228 -5.90 4.56 -7.30
C ILE A 228 -7.04 5.05 -8.19
N SER A 229 -8.03 4.20 -8.42
CA SER A 229 -9.08 4.50 -9.41
C SER A 229 -10.38 3.82 -9.03
N ASN A 230 -11.52 4.43 -9.38
CA ASN A 230 -12.74 3.66 -9.49
C ASN A 230 -12.81 2.96 -10.85
N ILE A 231 -13.25 1.70 -10.83
CA ILE A 231 -13.55 0.94 -12.03
C ILE A 231 -15.06 0.72 -12.08
N ASP A 232 -15.64 1.18 -13.19
CA ASP A 232 -16.99 0.80 -13.59
C ASP A 232 -16.87 -0.18 -14.76
N ARG A 233 -17.20 -1.45 -14.50
CA ARG A 233 -17.28 -2.52 -15.51
C ARG A 233 -18.60 -3.24 -15.33
N ASP A 234 -19.27 -3.57 -16.43
CA ASP A 234 -20.38 -4.52 -16.48
C ASP A 234 -21.52 -4.23 -15.49
N ASN A 235 -22.00 -2.98 -15.42
CA ASN A 235 -23.02 -2.53 -14.46
C ASN A 235 -22.64 -2.72 -12.98
N SER A 236 -21.37 -3.07 -12.69
CA SER A 236 -20.85 -3.24 -11.35
C SER A 236 -20.31 -1.91 -10.84
N HIS A 237 -21.25 -1.11 -10.35
CA HIS A 237 -21.10 -0.08 -9.32
C HIS A 237 -19.64 0.27 -8.93
N ASN A 238 -19.14 1.40 -9.42
CA ASN A 238 -18.02 2.22 -8.92
C ASN A 238 -17.06 1.52 -7.92
N LYS A 239 -16.30 0.52 -8.37
CA LYS A 239 -15.40 -0.26 -7.50
C LYS A 239 -14.12 0.52 -7.25
N LEU A 240 -13.81 0.87 -6.00
CA LEU A 240 -12.54 1.52 -5.68
C LEU A 240 -11.42 0.48 -5.61
N ILE A 241 -10.40 0.67 -6.46
CA ILE A 241 -9.24 -0.22 -6.59
C ILE A 241 -7.95 0.55 -6.31
N ILE A 242 -7.08 -0.05 -5.50
CA ILE A 242 -5.65 0.29 -5.41
C ILE A 242 -4.89 -0.75 -6.22
N GLY A 243 -4.51 -0.41 -7.45
CA GLY A 243 -3.80 -1.29 -8.38
C GLY A 243 -2.29 -1.08 -8.32
N SER A 244 -1.54 -2.16 -8.20
CA SER A 244 -0.08 -2.17 -8.42
C SER A 244 0.26 -2.83 -9.75
N LYS A 245 1.55 -2.99 -10.07
CA LYS A 245 2.00 -3.80 -11.23
C LYS A 245 1.76 -5.30 -11.02
N ILE A 246 1.58 -5.76 -9.78
CA ILE A 246 1.48 -7.18 -9.43
C ILE A 246 0.05 -7.58 -9.03
N PHE A 247 -0.74 -6.67 -8.44
CA PHE A 247 -2.07 -6.99 -7.95
C PHE A 247 -3.09 -5.86 -8.17
N SER A 248 -4.35 -6.21 -7.99
CA SER A 248 -5.48 -5.28 -7.89
C SER A 248 -6.11 -5.41 -6.50
N GLY A 249 -6.08 -4.34 -5.71
CA GLY A 249 -6.60 -4.30 -4.35
C GLY A 249 -8.00 -3.67 -4.30
N LEU A 250 -9.03 -4.51 -4.22
CA LEU A 250 -10.43 -4.07 -4.12
C LEU A 250 -10.75 -3.61 -2.70
N VAL A 251 -11.16 -2.35 -2.57
CA VAL A 251 -11.70 -1.82 -1.31
C VAL A 251 -13.10 -2.37 -1.12
N THR A 252 -13.32 -3.16 -0.07
CA THR A 252 -14.62 -3.79 0.25
C THR A 252 -15.26 -3.24 1.51
N SER A 253 -14.56 -2.39 2.24
CA SER A 253 -15.14 -1.54 3.26
C SER A 253 -14.39 -0.22 3.29
N SER A 254 -15.13 0.88 3.32
CA SER A 254 -14.57 2.22 3.42
C SER A 254 -15.44 3.14 4.25
N LEU A 255 -14.86 4.25 4.67
CA LEU A 255 -15.53 5.26 5.48
C LEU A 255 -14.98 6.64 5.13
N ARG A 256 -15.86 7.55 4.72
CA ARG A 256 -15.52 8.97 4.58
C ARG A 256 -15.30 9.54 5.98
N LEU A 257 -14.08 10.01 6.24
CA LEU A 257 -13.78 10.68 7.49
C LEU A 257 -14.24 12.12 7.42
N ASP A 258 -14.09 12.80 6.29
CA ASP A 258 -14.45 14.22 6.12
C ASP A 258 -15.98 14.50 6.03
N SER A 259 -16.83 13.47 6.13
CA SER A 259 -18.29 13.63 6.01
C SER A 259 -19.07 12.82 7.04
N GLU A 260 -19.69 13.51 8.01
CA GLU A 260 -20.53 12.91 9.06
C GLU A 260 -21.82 12.28 8.54
N ASN A 261 -22.32 12.75 7.39
CA ASN A 261 -23.59 12.32 6.82
C ASN A 261 -23.47 11.02 6.01
N GLN A 262 -22.25 10.61 5.66
CA GLN A 262 -22.01 9.42 4.87
C GLN A 262 -21.86 8.19 5.75
N LYS A 263 -22.63 7.15 5.43
CA LYS A 263 -22.51 5.86 6.12
C LYS A 263 -21.29 5.11 5.59
N PRO A 264 -20.65 4.27 6.42
CA PRO A 264 -19.64 3.33 5.94
C PRO A 264 -20.17 2.49 4.78
N GLU A 265 -19.39 2.39 3.70
CA GLU A 265 -19.74 1.59 2.53
C GLU A 265 -19.13 0.20 2.69
N LEU A 266 -19.98 -0.84 2.70
CA LEU A 266 -19.57 -2.24 2.86
C LEU A 266 -20.05 -3.06 1.66
N GLY A 267 -19.10 -3.68 0.96
CA GLY A 267 -19.31 -4.32 -0.33
C GLY A 267 -18.31 -3.81 -1.36
N PRO A 268 -18.37 -4.31 -2.61
CA PRO A 268 -17.38 -3.99 -3.63
C PRO A 268 -17.46 -2.55 -4.17
N SER A 269 -18.55 -1.82 -3.89
CA SER A 269 -18.81 -0.49 -4.43
C SER A 269 -18.37 0.60 -3.45
N THR A 270 -17.83 1.70 -3.97
CA THR A 270 -17.56 2.93 -3.22
C THR A 270 -18.09 4.10 -4.06
N TYR A 271 -19.23 4.65 -3.69
CA TYR A 271 -19.95 5.68 -4.48
C TYR A 271 -19.53 7.09 -4.13
N PHE A 272 -19.08 7.30 -2.89
CA PHE A 272 -18.86 8.63 -2.36
C PHE A 272 -17.38 8.97 -2.27
N PHE A 273 -16.50 8.42 -3.11
CA PHE A 273 -15.11 8.85 -3.19
C PHE A 273 -14.60 8.64 -4.61
N HIS A 274 -14.01 9.69 -5.18
CA HIS A 274 -13.59 9.75 -6.57
C HIS A 274 -12.11 10.13 -6.63
N PRO A 275 -11.20 9.14 -6.58
CA PRO A 275 -9.78 9.42 -6.66
C PRO A 275 -9.42 9.96 -8.05
N THR A 276 -8.37 10.78 -8.07
CA THR A 276 -7.74 11.28 -9.29
C THR A 276 -6.27 10.85 -9.31
N SER A 277 -5.53 11.23 -10.35
CA SER A 277 -4.09 11.00 -10.42
C SER A 277 -3.30 11.69 -9.31
N THR A 278 -3.91 12.63 -8.56
CA THR A 278 -3.29 13.33 -7.42
C THR A 278 -3.69 12.78 -6.06
N THR A 279 -4.50 11.71 -5.99
CA THR A 279 -4.89 11.10 -4.72
C THR A 279 -3.67 10.55 -3.99
N LYS A 280 -3.51 10.98 -2.74
CA LYS A 280 -2.42 10.55 -1.87
C LYS A 280 -2.82 9.34 -1.04
N LEU A 281 -1.84 8.47 -0.79
CA LEU A 281 -2.00 7.25 0.01
C LEU A 281 -1.18 7.37 1.29
N PHE A 282 -1.85 7.37 2.44
CA PHE A 282 -1.23 7.38 3.75
C PHE A 282 -1.41 6.05 4.46
N VAL A 283 -0.32 5.46 4.93
CA VAL A 283 -0.33 4.18 5.65
C VAL A 283 -0.15 4.43 7.14
N SER A 284 -0.81 3.61 7.96
CA SER A 284 -0.73 3.74 9.41
C SER A 284 0.52 3.05 9.98
N SER A 285 1.11 3.63 11.01
CA SER A 285 2.33 3.11 11.65
C SER A 285 2.10 1.71 12.23
N SER A 286 0.90 1.45 12.78
CA SER A 286 0.57 0.11 13.26
C SER A 286 0.44 -0.92 12.13
N SER A 287 -0.12 -0.55 10.97
CA SER A 287 -0.18 -1.42 9.79
C SER A 287 1.20 -1.69 9.21
N ILE A 288 2.09 -0.69 9.13
CA ILE A 288 3.50 -0.86 8.74
C ILE A 288 4.19 -1.87 9.65
N LYS A 289 4.08 -1.69 10.98
CA LYS A 289 4.70 -2.58 11.96
C LYS A 289 4.22 -4.04 11.79
N ARG A 290 2.92 -4.24 11.56
CA ARG A 290 2.34 -5.58 11.34
C ARG A 290 2.79 -6.18 10.02
N ALA A 291 2.80 -5.40 8.93
CA ALA A 291 3.27 -5.83 7.62
C ALA A 291 4.75 -6.28 7.69
N ASN A 292 5.61 -5.51 8.34
CA ASN A 292 7.02 -5.87 8.54
C ASN A 292 7.18 -7.15 9.37
N ALA A 293 6.33 -7.36 10.39
CA ALA A 293 6.34 -8.60 11.17
C ALA A 293 5.90 -9.82 10.33
N LEU A 294 4.94 -9.66 9.41
CA LEU A 294 4.55 -10.71 8.47
C LEU A 294 5.65 -11.00 7.45
N LEU A 295 6.30 -9.96 6.94
CA LEU A 295 7.41 -10.04 6.00
C LEU A 295 8.59 -10.82 6.62
N ALA A 296 9.01 -10.45 7.83
CA ALA A 296 10.08 -11.13 8.56
C ALA A 296 9.79 -12.62 8.81
N LYS A 297 8.52 -12.97 9.07
CA LYS A 297 8.09 -14.35 9.30
C LYS A 297 7.79 -15.13 8.02
N LYS A 298 7.74 -14.46 6.86
CA LYS A 298 7.23 -15.00 5.59
C LYS A 298 5.85 -15.65 5.75
N SER A 299 4.98 -15.04 6.55
CA SER A 299 3.66 -15.61 6.87
C SER A 299 2.68 -15.43 5.71
N THR A 300 2.07 -16.52 5.25
CA THR A 300 1.01 -16.48 4.24
C THR A 300 -0.36 -16.16 4.82
N GLN A 301 -0.49 -16.16 6.15
CA GLN A 301 -1.68 -15.78 6.91
C GLN A 301 -1.46 -14.40 7.54
N ILE A 302 -2.48 -13.56 7.55
CA ILE A 302 -2.44 -12.24 8.18
C ILE A 302 -2.59 -12.38 9.70
N ASN A 303 -3.53 -13.20 10.13
CA ASN A 303 -3.77 -13.52 11.54
C ASN A 303 -3.89 -15.03 11.73
N ASN A 304 -3.51 -15.51 12.92
CA ASN A 304 -3.70 -16.92 13.30
C ASN A 304 -5.15 -17.25 13.69
N PHE A 305 -5.95 -16.22 13.97
CA PHE A 305 -7.38 -16.32 14.25
C PHE A 305 -8.21 -15.83 13.04
N ASP A 306 -9.51 -16.12 13.04
CA ASP A 306 -10.46 -15.66 12.02
C ASP A 306 -10.02 -15.92 10.56
N LYS A 307 -9.41 -17.08 10.29
CA LYS A 307 -8.89 -17.45 8.95
C LYS A 307 -9.93 -17.25 7.84
N PHE A 308 -11.21 -17.54 8.10
CA PHE A 308 -12.29 -17.35 7.13
C PHE A 308 -12.55 -15.88 6.79
N ALA A 309 -12.31 -14.94 7.71
CA ALA A 309 -12.46 -13.51 7.43
C ALA A 309 -11.36 -12.97 6.51
N GLN A 310 -10.23 -13.69 6.42
CA GLN A 310 -9.11 -13.39 5.54
C GLN A 310 -9.29 -13.94 4.12
N LEU A 311 -10.37 -14.69 3.86
CA LEU A 311 -10.78 -15.11 2.53
C LEU A 311 -11.58 -14.00 1.84
N ARG A 312 -11.34 -13.84 0.54
CA ARG A 312 -12.05 -12.88 -0.33
C ARG A 312 -13.52 -13.23 -0.50
N GLN A 313 -14.32 -12.23 -0.85
CA GLN A 313 -15.69 -12.46 -1.28
C GLN A 313 -15.74 -12.93 -2.74
N LEU A 314 -15.87 -14.24 -2.92
CA LEU A 314 -15.85 -14.89 -4.24
C LEU A 314 -17.19 -15.57 -4.53
N ARG A 315 -17.47 -15.82 -5.82
CA ARG A 315 -18.72 -16.48 -6.26
C ARG A 315 -18.51 -17.75 -7.07
N SER A 316 -17.27 -18.08 -7.42
CA SER A 316 -16.93 -19.19 -8.30
C SER A 316 -15.50 -19.68 -8.08
N ASN A 317 -15.10 -20.69 -8.85
CA ASN A 317 -13.80 -21.36 -8.84
C ASN A 317 -13.46 -21.96 -7.46
N PHE A 318 -14.45 -22.47 -6.74
CA PHE A 318 -14.28 -23.12 -5.43
C PHE A 318 -13.47 -24.42 -5.50
N THR A 319 -13.31 -24.99 -6.68
CA THR A 319 -12.47 -26.17 -6.90
C THR A 319 -11.02 -25.82 -7.26
N ILE A 320 -10.65 -24.54 -7.19
CA ILE A 320 -9.30 -24.05 -7.49
C ILE A 320 -8.60 -23.59 -6.19
N PRO A 321 -7.35 -24.03 -5.92
CA PRO A 321 -6.66 -23.69 -4.67
C PRO A 321 -6.54 -22.19 -4.39
N THR A 322 -6.36 -21.37 -5.43
CA THR A 322 -6.13 -19.93 -5.28
C THR A 322 -7.36 -19.16 -4.76
N THR A 323 -8.54 -19.79 -4.75
CA THR A 323 -9.76 -19.25 -4.13
C THR A 323 -9.62 -19.15 -2.61
N TYR A 324 -8.79 -19.98 -1.99
CA TYR A 324 -8.63 -20.07 -0.53
C TYR A 324 -7.39 -19.34 0.00
N CYS A 325 -6.81 -18.43 -0.78
CA CYS A 325 -5.69 -17.62 -0.34
C CYS A 325 -6.12 -16.58 0.70
N PHE A 326 -5.29 -16.36 1.71
CA PHE A 326 -5.47 -15.27 2.67
C PHE A 326 -4.99 -13.94 2.08
N SER A 327 -5.88 -13.29 1.32
CA SER A 327 -5.59 -12.02 0.65
C SER A 327 -6.57 -10.91 1.01
N ARG A 328 -7.34 -11.09 2.08
CA ARG A 328 -8.26 -10.08 2.62
C ARG A 328 -7.85 -9.64 4.00
N CYS A 329 -7.79 -8.33 4.21
CA CYS A 329 -7.46 -7.75 5.52
C CYS A 329 -8.46 -6.68 5.89
N SER A 330 -8.79 -6.59 7.18
CA SER A 330 -9.56 -5.49 7.76
C SER A 330 -8.64 -4.62 8.61
N SER A 331 -8.96 -3.33 8.67
CA SER A 331 -8.29 -2.35 9.52
C SER A 331 -8.53 -2.69 10.98
N ARG A 332 -7.64 -2.24 11.86
CA ARG A 332 -7.84 -2.36 13.32
C ARG A 332 -9.18 -1.77 13.78
N PHE A 333 -9.67 -0.75 13.08
CA PHE A 333 -10.93 -0.08 13.38
C PHE A 333 -12.14 -1.01 13.20
N THR A 334 -12.10 -1.89 12.19
CA THR A 334 -13.18 -2.84 11.87
C THR A 334 -12.80 -4.29 12.17
N ASP A 335 -11.76 -4.53 12.98
CA ASP A 335 -11.25 -5.87 13.31
C ASP A 335 -12.14 -6.64 14.30
N ASN A 336 -13.45 -6.48 14.19
CA ASN A 336 -14.48 -7.19 14.94
C ASN A 336 -15.37 -7.93 13.93
N VAL A 337 -15.71 -9.19 14.22
CA VAL A 337 -16.52 -10.04 13.33
C VAL A 337 -17.83 -9.40 12.85
N HIS A 338 -18.43 -8.52 13.64
CA HIS A 338 -19.70 -7.86 13.31
C HIS A 338 -19.56 -6.53 12.54
N MET A 339 -18.34 -6.02 12.39
CA MET A 339 -18.03 -4.78 11.67
C MET A 339 -17.30 -5.03 10.35
N ARG A 340 -16.71 -6.21 10.15
CA ARG A 340 -16.14 -6.60 8.85
C ARG A 340 -17.26 -6.87 7.85
N PRO A 341 -17.05 -6.66 6.54
CA PRO A 341 -18.01 -7.12 5.55
C PRO A 341 -18.14 -8.65 5.62
N TYR A 342 -19.38 -9.13 5.67
CA TYR A 342 -19.72 -10.53 5.54
C TYR A 342 -19.42 -11.02 4.12
N THR A 343 -18.89 -12.23 4.06
CA THR A 343 -18.63 -12.98 2.83
C THR A 343 -19.40 -14.28 2.88
N ILE A 344 -19.38 -15.04 1.80
CA ILE A 344 -19.89 -16.41 1.78
C ILE A 344 -19.21 -17.30 2.85
N PHE A 345 -18.01 -16.97 3.32
CA PHE A 345 -17.28 -17.73 4.33
C PHE A 345 -17.57 -17.28 5.78
N THR A 346 -18.16 -16.10 5.96
CA THR A 346 -18.40 -15.52 7.30
C THR A 346 -19.86 -15.24 7.61
N ALA A 347 -20.77 -15.35 6.64
CA ALA A 347 -22.21 -15.15 6.85
C ALA A 347 -22.82 -16.08 7.90
N PHE A 348 -22.25 -17.27 8.11
CA PHE A 348 -22.62 -18.15 9.22
C PHE A 348 -22.51 -17.48 10.59
N CYS A 349 -21.55 -16.57 10.78
CA CYS A 349 -21.28 -15.87 12.03
C CYS A 349 -22.25 -14.70 12.30
N ALA A 350 -23.22 -14.45 11.41
CA ALA A 350 -24.24 -13.45 11.67
C ALA A 350 -25.14 -13.89 12.83
N GLU A 351 -25.41 -12.98 13.78
CA GLU A 351 -26.24 -13.25 14.97
C GLU A 351 -27.69 -13.61 14.58
N GLU A 352 -28.16 -13.09 13.46
CA GLU A 352 -29.55 -13.22 13.03
C GLU A 352 -29.80 -14.48 12.19
N GLY A 353 -31.07 -14.88 12.14
CA GLY A 353 -31.55 -15.94 11.27
C GLY A 353 -31.38 -17.35 11.84
N ASP A 354 -32.27 -18.23 11.39
CA ASP A 354 -32.24 -19.66 11.69
C ASP A 354 -30.88 -20.25 11.30
N GLU A 355 -30.30 -21.06 12.21
CA GLU A 355 -28.99 -21.72 12.05
C GLU A 355 -28.90 -22.52 10.74
N PHE A 356 -30.05 -22.99 10.27
CA PHE A 356 -30.19 -23.78 9.06
C PHE A 356 -31.00 -23.06 7.97
N SER A 357 -30.96 -21.73 7.97
CA SER A 357 -31.37 -20.93 6.80
C SER A 357 -30.43 -21.20 5.62
N ASP A 358 -30.90 -20.93 4.39
CA ASP A 358 -30.05 -21.08 3.18
C ASP A 358 -28.71 -20.32 3.32
N VAL A 359 -28.73 -19.15 3.95
CA VAL A 359 -27.53 -18.32 4.17
C VAL A 359 -26.54 -18.98 5.11
N LYS A 360 -26.99 -19.40 6.30
CA LYS A 360 -26.11 -20.01 7.30
C LYS A 360 -25.61 -21.38 6.85
N LEU A 361 -26.50 -22.24 6.34
CA LEU A 361 -26.10 -23.56 5.81
C LEU A 361 -25.14 -23.42 4.63
N GLY A 362 -25.42 -22.51 3.69
CA GLY A 362 -24.56 -22.27 2.53
C GLY A 362 -23.18 -21.78 2.95
N SER A 363 -23.14 -20.86 3.92
CA SER A 363 -21.88 -20.39 4.48
C SER A 363 -21.11 -21.49 5.23
N SER A 364 -21.79 -22.37 5.97
CA SER A 364 -21.17 -23.53 6.62
C SER A 364 -20.56 -24.50 5.63
N ILE A 365 -21.23 -24.78 4.51
CA ILE A 365 -20.69 -25.60 3.42
C ILE A 365 -19.41 -24.95 2.86
N MET A 366 -19.44 -23.65 2.58
CA MET A 366 -18.26 -22.92 2.07
C MET A 366 -17.09 -22.93 3.07
N ARG A 367 -17.37 -22.78 4.36
CA ARG A 367 -16.38 -22.87 5.44
C ARG A 367 -15.79 -24.27 5.56
N PHE A 368 -16.60 -25.31 5.40
CA PHE A 368 -16.10 -26.67 5.39
C PHE A 368 -15.10 -26.88 4.26
N MET A 369 -15.44 -26.47 3.03
CA MET A 369 -14.50 -26.56 1.89
C MET A 369 -13.19 -25.81 2.18
N ALA A 370 -13.28 -24.59 2.71
CA ALA A 370 -12.11 -23.83 3.11
C ALA A 370 -11.29 -24.51 4.22
N THR A 371 -11.94 -25.24 5.15
CA THR A 371 -11.26 -25.96 6.24
C THR A 371 -10.43 -27.12 5.71
N VAL A 372 -11.01 -27.93 4.82
CA VAL A 372 -10.30 -29.03 4.12
C VAL A 372 -9.04 -28.45 3.44
N MET A 373 -9.20 -27.31 2.77
CA MET A 373 -8.13 -26.60 2.08
C MET A 373 -7.04 -26.05 3.02
N PHE A 374 -7.41 -25.51 4.17
CA PHE A 374 -6.45 -25.03 5.17
C PHE A 374 -5.61 -26.16 5.76
N ASN A 375 -6.18 -27.37 5.84
CA ASN A 375 -5.48 -28.58 6.27
C ASN A 375 -4.63 -29.19 5.15
N GLN A 376 -4.55 -28.54 3.98
CA GLN A 376 -3.83 -29.02 2.79
C GLN A 376 -4.37 -30.36 2.26
N GLU A 377 -5.61 -30.69 2.60
CA GLU A 377 -6.30 -31.85 2.10
C GLU A 377 -6.94 -31.54 0.73
N ARG A 378 -7.01 -32.55 -0.14
CA ARG A 378 -7.64 -32.44 -1.46
C ARG A 378 -9.00 -33.14 -1.55
N THR A 379 -9.33 -33.91 -0.51
CA THR A 379 -10.47 -34.81 -0.44
C THR A 379 -11.07 -34.74 0.95
N PHE A 380 -12.36 -34.97 1.07
CA PHE A 380 -13.04 -35.11 2.36
C PHE A 380 -14.01 -36.28 2.32
N SER A 381 -14.34 -36.84 3.50
CA SER A 381 -15.33 -37.92 3.57
C SER A 381 -16.76 -37.40 3.61
N CYS A 382 -17.70 -38.12 3.00
CA CYS A 382 -19.12 -37.77 3.07
C CYS A 382 -19.64 -37.81 4.52
N LYS A 383 -19.11 -38.72 5.36
CA LYS A 383 -19.42 -38.77 6.79
C LYS A 383 -19.06 -37.49 7.53
N GLN A 384 -17.87 -36.93 7.30
CA GLN A 384 -17.48 -35.65 7.91
C GLN A 384 -18.35 -34.50 7.39
N PHE A 385 -18.61 -34.47 6.08
CA PHE A 385 -19.47 -33.46 5.46
C PHE A 385 -20.91 -33.53 5.97
N ALA A 386 -21.40 -34.75 6.27
CA ALA A 386 -22.76 -34.97 6.73
C ALA A 386 -23.08 -34.30 8.09
N LEU A 387 -22.05 -33.93 8.86
CA LEU A 387 -22.18 -33.28 10.16
C LEU A 387 -22.53 -31.78 10.08
N ILE A 388 -22.50 -31.19 8.88
CA ILE A 388 -22.72 -29.74 8.69
C ILE A 388 -24.21 -29.36 8.71
N ALA A 389 -25.07 -30.26 8.25
CA ALA A 389 -26.49 -30.00 8.07
C ALA A 389 -27.32 -30.65 9.20
N PRO A 390 -28.53 -30.15 9.48
CA PRO A 390 -29.38 -30.76 10.50
C PRO A 390 -29.82 -32.15 10.05
N PRO A 391 -30.09 -33.07 10.99
CA PRO A 391 -30.60 -34.41 10.66
C PRO A 391 -32.02 -34.36 10.07
N LEU A 392 -32.77 -33.29 10.34
CA LEU A 392 -34.12 -33.12 9.82
C LEU A 392 -34.11 -32.58 8.39
N GLU A 393 -34.83 -33.26 7.51
CA GLU A 393 -34.96 -32.86 6.11
C GLU A 393 -35.63 -31.48 5.97
N LYS A 394 -34.91 -30.56 5.34
CA LYS A 394 -35.44 -29.26 4.94
C LYS A 394 -35.67 -29.22 3.43
N LYS A 395 -36.69 -28.49 2.99
CA LYS A 395 -36.99 -28.28 1.56
C LYS A 395 -36.32 -27.02 0.98
N THR A 396 -35.29 -26.50 1.63
CA THR A 396 -34.62 -25.27 1.16
C THR A 396 -33.68 -25.56 0.01
N TYR A 397 -33.40 -24.55 -0.82
CA TYR A 397 -32.56 -24.73 -2.01
C TYR A 397 -31.16 -25.23 -1.64
N VAL A 398 -30.52 -24.62 -0.64
CA VAL A 398 -29.16 -24.97 -0.24
C VAL A 398 -29.10 -26.37 0.37
N TYR A 399 -30.15 -26.80 1.08
CA TYR A 399 -30.23 -28.16 1.60
C TYR A 399 -30.30 -29.21 0.47
N LEU A 400 -31.03 -28.91 -0.61
CA LEU A 400 -31.04 -29.78 -1.79
C LEU A 400 -29.67 -29.84 -2.47
N GLN A 401 -28.93 -28.74 -2.54
CA GLN A 401 -27.55 -28.73 -3.05
C GLN A 401 -26.61 -29.53 -2.15
N TYR A 402 -26.76 -29.42 -0.84
CA TYR A 402 -26.02 -30.23 0.14
C TYR A 402 -26.22 -31.74 -0.09
N LYS A 403 -27.45 -32.19 -0.32
CA LYS A 403 -27.73 -33.61 -0.67
C LYS A 403 -27.00 -34.04 -1.94
N LYS A 404 -27.02 -33.21 -2.98
CA LYS A 404 -26.28 -33.48 -4.23
C LYS A 404 -24.78 -33.62 -4.00
N ILE A 405 -24.19 -32.84 -3.09
CA ILE A 405 -22.77 -33.00 -2.73
C ILE A 405 -22.55 -34.39 -2.13
N LEU A 406 -23.36 -34.83 -1.17
CA LEU A 406 -23.23 -36.18 -0.58
C LEU A 406 -23.35 -37.30 -1.63
N GLU A 407 -24.24 -37.13 -2.61
CA GLU A 407 -24.42 -38.07 -3.72
C GLU A 407 -23.17 -38.21 -4.61
N LEU A 408 -22.34 -37.16 -4.74
CA LEU A 408 -21.07 -37.22 -5.48
C LEU A 408 -20.08 -38.23 -4.89
N GLY A 409 -20.16 -38.50 -3.58
CA GLY A 409 -19.28 -39.46 -2.91
C GLY A 409 -19.90 -40.85 -2.71
N SER A 410 -21.03 -41.15 -3.34
CA SER A 410 -21.78 -42.41 -3.15
C SER A 410 -20.97 -43.69 -3.39
N VAL A 411 -19.95 -43.65 -4.26
CA VAL A 411 -19.14 -44.83 -4.61
C VAL A 411 -18.03 -45.09 -3.58
N ASN A 412 -17.32 -44.04 -3.14
CA ASN A 412 -16.07 -44.18 -2.36
C ASN A 412 -16.14 -43.55 -0.96
N ASP A 413 -17.28 -42.99 -0.55
CA ASP A 413 -17.44 -42.21 0.70
C ASP A 413 -16.50 -40.99 0.80
N THR A 414 -15.89 -40.59 -0.32
CA THR A 414 -14.92 -39.48 -0.40
C THR A 414 -15.16 -38.63 -1.64
N ILE A 415 -14.95 -37.32 -1.52
CA ILE A 415 -15.10 -36.36 -2.62
C ILE A 415 -13.79 -35.58 -2.78
N THR A 416 -13.23 -35.58 -3.99
CA THR A 416 -12.11 -34.71 -4.37
C THR A 416 -12.61 -33.30 -4.68
N ILE A 417 -11.95 -32.29 -4.13
CA ILE A 417 -12.28 -30.87 -4.38
C ILE A 417 -11.68 -30.41 -5.71
N PHE A 418 -10.38 -30.61 -5.94
CA PHE A 418 -9.69 -30.03 -7.09
C PHE A 418 -10.14 -30.59 -8.43
N GLY A 419 -10.46 -29.68 -9.35
CA GLY A 419 -10.90 -30.02 -10.71
C GLY A 419 -12.27 -30.69 -10.78
N ASN A 420 -13.01 -30.79 -9.66
CA ASN A 420 -14.31 -31.43 -9.63
C ASN A 420 -15.41 -30.48 -10.15
N LEU A 421 -15.60 -30.47 -11.47
CA LEU A 421 -16.58 -29.58 -12.11
C LEU A 421 -18.02 -29.77 -11.60
N ALA A 422 -18.40 -30.99 -11.22
CA ALA A 422 -19.72 -31.25 -10.65
C ALA A 422 -19.90 -30.54 -9.29
N LEU A 423 -18.90 -30.66 -8.42
CA LEU A 423 -18.87 -29.94 -7.14
C LEU A 423 -18.83 -28.43 -7.36
N GLU A 424 -18.02 -27.95 -8.31
CA GLU A 424 -17.94 -26.52 -8.66
C GLU A 424 -19.32 -25.94 -9.00
N ASN A 425 -20.07 -26.60 -9.88
CA ASN A 425 -21.40 -26.14 -10.30
C ASN A 425 -22.38 -26.08 -9.12
N ILE A 426 -22.30 -27.02 -8.19
CA ILE A 426 -23.14 -27.03 -6.98
C ILE A 426 -22.75 -25.86 -6.06
N LEU A 427 -21.45 -25.68 -5.78
CA LEU A 427 -20.95 -24.61 -4.93
C LEU A 427 -21.23 -23.23 -5.53
N PHE A 428 -21.10 -23.07 -6.85
CA PHE A 428 -21.50 -21.87 -7.58
C PHE A 428 -22.99 -21.54 -7.34
N GLY A 429 -23.88 -22.51 -7.49
CA GLY A 429 -25.31 -22.33 -7.22
C GLY A 429 -25.60 -21.92 -5.77
N ILE A 430 -24.88 -22.48 -4.80
CA ILE A 430 -24.96 -22.06 -3.39
C ILE A 430 -24.49 -20.60 -3.24
N ALA A 431 -23.34 -20.23 -3.82
CA ALA A 431 -22.78 -18.88 -3.72
C ALA A 431 -23.73 -17.83 -4.31
N GLU A 432 -24.33 -18.09 -5.48
CA GLU A 432 -25.33 -17.23 -6.09
C GLU A 432 -26.57 -17.07 -5.20
N LYS A 433 -27.02 -18.15 -4.57
CA LYS A 433 -28.18 -18.10 -3.65
C LYS A 433 -27.92 -17.26 -2.40
N ILE A 434 -26.72 -17.37 -1.81
CA ILE A 434 -26.41 -16.69 -0.53
C ILE A 434 -25.90 -15.26 -0.71
N THR A 435 -25.48 -14.86 -1.91
CA THR A 435 -24.90 -13.53 -2.14
C THR A 435 -25.88 -12.37 -1.93
N PRO A 436 -27.13 -12.40 -2.43
CA PRO A 436 -28.05 -11.27 -2.24
C PRO A 436 -28.32 -10.93 -0.76
N PRO A 437 -28.55 -11.91 0.14
CA PRO A 437 -28.65 -11.65 1.58
C PRO A 437 -27.41 -10.98 2.22
N LEU A 438 -26.20 -11.16 1.66
CA LEU A 438 -24.99 -10.51 2.20
C LEU A 438 -25.09 -8.99 2.16
N LYS A 439 -25.80 -8.42 1.19
CA LYS A 439 -26.02 -6.97 1.12
C LYS A 439 -26.74 -6.47 2.37
N GLU A 440 -27.76 -7.20 2.82
CA GLU A 440 -28.49 -6.85 4.04
C GLU A 440 -27.61 -6.99 5.28
N LEU A 441 -26.87 -8.09 5.41
CA LEU A 441 -25.93 -8.30 6.52
C LEU A 441 -24.86 -7.20 6.57
N ASN A 442 -24.33 -6.78 5.42
CA ASN A 442 -23.36 -5.71 5.31
C ASN A 442 -23.94 -4.33 5.64
N ASN A 443 -25.21 -4.07 5.30
CA ASN A 443 -25.91 -2.87 5.75
C ASN A 443 -26.04 -2.83 7.28
N LYS A 444 -26.19 -3.99 7.94
CA LYS A 444 -26.23 -4.08 9.41
C LYS A 444 -24.84 -3.86 10.03
N ALA A 445 -23.79 -4.45 9.45
CA ALA A 445 -22.41 -4.18 9.86
C ALA A 445 -22.04 -2.69 9.70
N SER A 446 -22.46 -2.05 8.62
CA SER A 446 -22.31 -0.61 8.39
C SER A 446 -22.95 0.23 9.51
N LYS A 447 -24.16 -0.13 9.96
CA LYS A 447 -24.81 0.51 11.12
C LYS A 447 -24.01 0.32 12.41
N LYS A 448 -23.44 -0.86 12.66
CA LYS A 448 -22.59 -1.13 13.84
C LYS A 448 -21.31 -0.27 13.83
N ILE A 449 -20.69 -0.09 12.66
CA ILE A 449 -19.54 0.83 12.51
C ILE A 449 -19.98 2.27 12.83
N LEU A 450 -21.09 2.72 12.28
CA LEU A 450 -21.61 4.07 12.54
C LEU A 450 -21.97 4.28 14.02
N GLN A 451 -22.46 3.25 14.71
CA GLN A 451 -22.72 3.31 16.16
C GLN A 451 -21.45 3.44 16.97
N ARG A 452 -20.35 2.78 16.56
CA ARG A 452 -19.03 2.91 17.21
C ARG A 452 -18.43 4.31 17.06
N MET A 453 -18.84 5.03 16.02
CA MET A 453 -18.38 6.38 15.69
C MET A 453 -19.14 7.50 16.40
N LYS A 454 -20.30 7.21 16.96
CA LYS A 454 -21.10 8.15 17.77
C LYS A 454 -20.77 7.93 19.24
#